data_AF-A0A850BEL2-F1
#
_entry.id   AF-A0A850BEL2-F1
#
_cell.length_a   1.000
_cell.length_b   1.000
_cell.length_c   1.000
_cell.angle_alpha   90.00
_cell.angle_beta   90.00
_cell.angle_gamma   90.00
#
_symmetry.space_group_name_H-M   'P 1'
#
loop_
_entity.id
_entity.type
_entity.pdbx_description
1 polymer ?
#
loop_
_entity_poly.entity_id
_entity_poly.type
_entity_poly.pdbx_seq_one_letter_code
_entity_poly.pdbx_strand_id
1 'polypeptide(L)'
;MGTLVCTIELDKQAGVTVKVENADGKITQTIVMDGTAITITVKGESDTSTITQKADSVVIKCKKFEVDATETITMKSTKASTYQSDDTMTLKSTKDMSLTSDADIKASAMNIKGDAKTEVALTGANTQKLSLASAGATLSSTSQLSLEGKAQASMKGGMVEVKATGMLNAEASGVATLKGSLTNVQGSLVNLG
;
A
#
# COMPACT_ATOMS: atom_id res chain seq x y z
N MET A 1 29.60 -40.91 -2.18
CA MET A 1 28.27 -40.83 -2.83
C MET A 1 27.30 -41.52 -1.91
N GLY A 2 26.38 -40.78 -1.27
CA GLY A 2 25.31 -41.38 -0.47
C GLY A 2 24.33 -42.14 -1.37
N THR A 3 23.84 -43.28 -0.92
CA THR A 3 22.85 -44.08 -1.66
C THR A 3 21.47 -43.45 -1.48
N LEU A 4 20.77 -43.20 -2.59
CA LEU A 4 19.36 -42.81 -2.56
C LEU A 4 18.50 -44.07 -2.56
N VAL A 5 17.49 -44.11 -1.68
CA VAL A 5 16.47 -45.16 -1.69
C VAL A 5 15.23 -44.62 -2.39
N CYS A 6 14.84 -45.25 -3.49
CA CYS A 6 13.67 -44.86 -4.28
C CYS A 6 12.58 -45.92 -4.15
N THR A 7 11.36 -45.49 -3.81
CA THR A 7 10.19 -46.37 -3.66
C THR A 7 9.05 -45.86 -4.52
N ILE A 8 8.41 -46.78 -5.25
CA ILE A 8 7.15 -46.54 -5.96
C ILE A 8 6.13 -47.50 -5.36
N GLU A 9 5.05 -46.95 -4.83
CA GLU A 9 3.93 -47.71 -4.28
C GLU A 9 2.69 -47.45 -5.12
N LEU A 10 2.00 -48.54 -5.48
CA LEU A 10 0.78 -48.56 -6.27
C LEU A 10 -0.30 -49.20 -5.42
N ASP A 11 -1.20 -48.39 -4.89
CA ASP A 11 -2.31 -48.84 -4.06
C ASP A 11 -3.65 -48.46 -4.70
N LYS A 12 -4.61 -49.39 -4.69
CA LYS A 12 -5.91 -49.16 -5.33
C LYS A 12 -6.79 -48.15 -4.60
N GLN A 13 -6.52 -47.90 -3.31
CA GLN A 13 -7.29 -46.99 -2.46
C GLN A 13 -6.54 -45.67 -2.23
N ALA A 14 -5.24 -45.72 -1.95
CA ALA A 14 -4.38 -44.57 -1.67
C ALA A 14 -3.71 -43.97 -2.92
N GLY A 15 -3.84 -44.63 -4.08
CA GLY A 15 -3.30 -44.14 -5.35
C GLY A 15 -1.80 -44.43 -5.53
N VAL A 16 -1.07 -43.48 -6.08
CA VAL A 16 0.36 -43.67 -6.43
C VAL A 16 1.24 -42.80 -5.53
N THR A 17 2.24 -43.41 -4.91
CA THR A 17 3.27 -42.70 -4.14
C THR A 17 4.64 -42.93 -4.75
N VAL A 18 5.38 -41.84 -4.98
CA VAL A 18 6.80 -41.86 -5.35
C VAL A 18 7.59 -41.21 -4.22
N LYS A 19 8.50 -41.96 -3.60
CA LYS A 19 9.31 -41.52 -2.46
C LYS A 19 10.80 -41.67 -2.77
N VAL A 20 11.59 -40.66 -2.42
CA VAL A 20 13.05 -40.70 -2.49
C VAL A 20 13.61 -40.30 -1.12
N GLU A 21 14.41 -41.17 -0.53
CA GLU A 21 15.07 -40.96 0.77
C GLU A 21 16.58 -40.81 0.58
N ASN A 22 17.10 -39.70 1.09
CA ASN A 22 18.52 -39.44 1.27
C ASN A 22 18.82 -39.45 2.77
N ALA A 23 19.24 -40.61 3.29
CA ALA A 23 19.50 -40.78 4.72
C ALA A 23 20.63 -39.86 5.20
N ASP A 24 21.72 -39.73 4.42
CA ASP A 24 22.88 -38.89 4.77
C ASP A 24 22.50 -37.41 4.85
N GLY A 25 21.67 -36.94 3.92
CA GLY A 25 21.16 -35.58 3.89
C GLY A 25 19.97 -35.33 4.82
N LYS A 26 19.42 -36.38 5.46
CA LYS A 26 18.17 -36.36 6.23
C LYS A 26 17.02 -35.69 5.46
N ILE A 27 16.90 -36.02 4.18
CA ILE A 27 15.89 -35.47 3.28
C ILE A 27 15.01 -36.59 2.73
N THR A 28 13.70 -36.36 2.76
CA THR A 28 12.71 -37.19 2.08
C THR A 28 11.92 -36.33 1.11
N GLN A 29 11.82 -36.80 -0.13
CA GLN A 29 10.96 -36.20 -1.17
C GLN A 29 9.83 -37.16 -1.47
N THR A 30 8.60 -36.66 -1.59
CA THR A 30 7.43 -37.51 -1.79
C THR A 30 6.44 -36.82 -2.74
N ILE A 31 5.96 -37.57 -3.72
CA ILE A 31 4.83 -37.20 -4.58
C ILE A 31 3.73 -38.22 -4.33
N VAL A 32 2.53 -37.76 -3.98
CA VAL A 32 1.34 -38.60 -3.80
C VAL A 32 0.26 -38.13 -4.78
N MET A 33 -0.31 -39.07 -5.53
CA MET A 33 -1.46 -38.89 -6.40
C MET A 33 -2.58 -39.83 -5.91
N ASP A 34 -3.49 -39.31 -5.08
CA ASP A 34 -4.47 -40.13 -4.34
C ASP A 34 -5.85 -40.25 -5.02
N GLY A 35 -5.97 -39.75 -6.25
CA GLY A 35 -7.23 -39.68 -7.00
C GLY A 35 -8.06 -38.42 -6.75
N THR A 36 -7.70 -37.61 -5.76
CA THR A 36 -8.35 -36.32 -5.44
C THR A 36 -7.39 -35.14 -5.47
N ALA A 37 -6.13 -35.36 -5.10
CA ALA A 37 -5.09 -34.36 -5.01
C ALA A 37 -3.73 -34.89 -5.48
N ILE A 38 -2.87 -33.96 -5.89
CA ILE A 38 -1.44 -34.18 -6.06
C ILE A 38 -0.73 -33.44 -4.93
N THR A 39 0.01 -34.16 -4.10
CA THR A 39 0.80 -33.58 -3.01
C THR A 39 2.28 -33.83 -3.25
N ILE A 40 3.05 -32.75 -3.36
CA ILE A 40 4.52 -32.77 -3.49
C ILE A 40 5.09 -32.26 -2.17
N THR A 41 5.88 -33.07 -1.48
CA THR A 41 6.48 -32.74 -0.19
C THR A 41 7.99 -32.92 -0.25
N VAL A 42 8.72 -31.94 0.29
CA VAL A 42 10.14 -32.06 0.60
C VAL A 42 10.31 -31.83 2.09
N LYS A 43 10.75 -32.85 2.82
CA LYS A 43 10.99 -32.82 4.25
C LYS A 43 12.48 -32.97 4.52
N GLY A 44 13.09 -31.96 5.12
CA GLY A 44 14.44 -32.02 5.69
C GLY A 44 14.40 -32.36 7.18
N GLU A 45 15.52 -32.12 7.87
CA GLU A 45 15.65 -32.39 9.31
C GLU A 45 14.68 -31.55 10.17
N SER A 46 14.57 -30.26 9.88
CA SER A 46 13.72 -29.32 10.64
C SER A 46 12.59 -28.68 9.83
N ASP A 47 12.67 -28.80 8.50
CA ASP A 47 11.91 -27.95 7.57
C ASP A 47 11.10 -28.81 6.62
N THR A 48 9.95 -28.30 6.20
CA THR A 48 9.10 -28.97 5.21
C THR A 48 8.49 -27.94 4.27
N SER A 49 8.49 -28.26 2.98
CA SER A 49 7.67 -27.57 1.99
C SER A 49 6.67 -28.54 1.38
N THR A 50 5.49 -28.03 1.08
CA THR A 50 4.41 -28.81 0.47
C THR A 50 3.70 -27.99 -0.60
N ILE A 51 3.45 -28.61 -1.76
CA ILE A 51 2.52 -28.14 -2.77
C ILE A 51 1.37 -29.14 -2.82
N THR A 52 0.15 -28.68 -2.55
CA THR A 52 -1.07 -29.48 -2.71
C THR A 52 -1.92 -28.89 -3.81
N GLN A 53 -2.11 -29.66 -4.87
CA GLN A 53 -2.99 -29.32 -5.99
C GLN A 53 -4.24 -30.19 -5.93
N LYS A 54 -5.40 -29.56 -6.02
CA LYS A 54 -6.72 -30.18 -6.22
C LYS A 54 -7.30 -29.67 -7.53
N ALA A 55 -8.46 -30.20 -7.91
CA ALA A 55 -9.18 -29.74 -9.11
C ALA A 55 -9.51 -28.23 -9.08
N ASP A 56 -9.70 -27.65 -7.89
CA ASP A 56 -10.17 -26.28 -7.68
C ASP A 56 -9.15 -25.34 -7.01
N SER A 57 -7.98 -25.85 -6.60
CA SER A 57 -7.05 -25.10 -5.75
C SER A 57 -5.61 -25.58 -5.85
N VAL A 58 -4.68 -24.65 -5.59
CA VAL A 58 -3.26 -24.93 -5.37
C VAL A 58 -2.85 -24.22 -4.09
N VAL A 59 -2.26 -24.96 -3.15
CA VAL A 59 -1.78 -24.43 -1.87
C VAL A 59 -0.29 -24.73 -1.74
N ILE A 60 0.50 -23.70 -1.45
CA ILE A 60 1.94 -23.81 -1.21
C ILE A 60 2.20 -23.45 0.25
N LYS A 61 2.86 -24.35 0.99
CA LYS A 61 3.30 -24.14 2.37
C LYS A 61 4.82 -24.27 2.42
N CYS A 62 5.50 -23.24 2.88
CA CYS A 62 6.96 -23.22 3.01
C CYS A 62 7.39 -22.10 3.96
N LYS A 63 8.68 -22.09 4.34
CA LYS A 63 9.27 -20.99 5.12
C LYS A 63 9.61 -19.75 4.28
N LYS A 64 9.99 -19.96 3.02
CA LYS A 64 10.34 -18.91 2.05
C LYS A 64 9.80 -19.29 0.68
N PHE A 65 9.12 -18.35 0.04
CA PHE A 65 8.67 -18.45 -1.34
C PHE A 65 9.29 -17.29 -2.12
N GLU A 66 10.04 -17.58 -3.17
CA GLU A 66 10.73 -16.60 -4.00
C GLU A 66 10.41 -16.86 -5.47
N VAL A 67 10.08 -15.80 -6.19
CA VAL A 67 9.82 -15.83 -7.63
C VAL A 67 10.80 -14.87 -8.28
N ASP A 68 11.84 -15.42 -8.91
CA ASP A 68 12.83 -14.68 -9.69
C ASP A 68 12.52 -14.87 -11.18
N ALA A 69 11.93 -13.86 -11.80
CA ALA A 69 11.51 -13.89 -13.20
C ALA A 69 12.22 -12.78 -13.98
N THR A 70 12.81 -13.13 -15.13
CA THR A 70 13.59 -12.20 -15.97
C THR A 70 12.72 -11.29 -16.85
N GLU A 71 11.44 -11.61 -16.97
CA GLU A 71 10.48 -10.86 -17.79
C GLU A 71 9.29 -10.41 -16.95
N THR A 72 8.15 -11.12 -17.05
CA THR A 72 6.88 -10.65 -16.49
C THR A 72 6.27 -11.68 -15.55
N ILE A 73 5.79 -11.21 -14.40
CA ILE A 73 4.88 -11.95 -13.51
C ILE A 73 3.49 -11.32 -13.65
N THR A 74 2.47 -12.12 -13.95
CA THR A 74 1.08 -11.66 -14.11
C THR A 74 0.16 -12.39 -13.16
N MET A 75 -0.58 -11.65 -12.34
CA MET A 75 -1.59 -12.18 -11.41
C MET A 75 -2.97 -11.66 -11.81
N LYS A 76 -3.88 -12.54 -12.23
CA LYS A 76 -5.24 -12.17 -12.66
C LYS A 76 -6.28 -12.94 -11.85
N SER A 77 -7.28 -12.22 -11.35
CA SER A 77 -8.46 -12.79 -10.68
C SER A 77 -9.71 -12.05 -11.17
N THR A 78 -10.83 -12.76 -11.29
CA THR A 78 -12.14 -12.17 -11.63
C THR A 78 -13.00 -11.90 -10.40
N LYS A 79 -12.49 -12.27 -9.22
CA LYS A 79 -13.10 -12.08 -7.90
C LYS A 79 -12.10 -11.37 -7.00
N ALA A 80 -12.42 -11.29 -5.71
CA ALA A 80 -11.54 -10.66 -4.73
C ALA A 80 -10.15 -11.35 -4.70
N SER A 81 -9.11 -10.53 -4.54
CA SER A 81 -7.74 -10.95 -4.24
C SER A 81 -7.32 -10.31 -2.91
N THR A 82 -6.57 -11.04 -2.10
CA THR A 82 -6.07 -10.54 -0.80
C THR A 82 -4.57 -10.75 -0.72
N TYR A 83 -3.87 -9.76 -0.17
CA TYR A 83 -2.44 -9.80 0.13
C TYR A 83 -2.30 -9.37 1.59
N GLN A 84 -1.79 -10.25 2.45
CA GLN A 84 -1.72 -10.04 3.90
C GLN A 84 -0.34 -10.42 4.43
N SER A 85 0.19 -9.59 5.33
CA SER A 85 1.36 -9.86 6.15
C SER A 85 1.03 -9.44 7.57
N ASP A 86 1.39 -10.26 8.56
CA ASP A 86 1.19 -9.94 9.98
C ASP A 86 2.35 -9.09 10.55
N ASP A 87 3.39 -8.87 9.75
CA ASP A 87 4.52 -8.00 10.06
C ASP A 87 4.62 -6.92 8.96
N THR A 88 5.65 -6.98 8.12
CA THR A 88 5.95 -5.93 7.15
C THR A 88 5.61 -6.38 5.74
N MET A 89 5.06 -5.47 4.92
CA MET A 89 4.86 -5.66 3.48
C MET A 89 5.53 -4.52 2.72
N THR A 90 6.51 -4.85 1.89
CA THR A 90 7.29 -3.88 1.10
C THR A 90 7.02 -4.09 -0.38
N LEU A 91 6.53 -3.04 -1.06
CA LEU A 91 6.43 -2.98 -2.52
C LEU A 91 7.42 -1.93 -3.01
N LYS A 92 8.35 -2.33 -3.89
CA LYS A 92 9.41 -1.45 -4.40
C LYS A 92 9.57 -1.60 -5.91
N SER A 93 9.63 -0.47 -6.61
CA SER A 93 10.03 -0.38 -8.01
C SER A 93 11.20 0.60 -8.13
N THR A 94 12.13 0.33 -9.04
CA THR A 94 13.21 1.28 -9.41
C THR A 94 12.78 2.22 -10.53
N LYS A 95 11.63 1.93 -11.14
CA LYS A 95 10.94 2.72 -12.16
C LYS A 95 9.57 3.08 -11.61
N ASP A 96 8.66 3.45 -12.50
CA ASP A 96 7.31 3.81 -12.12
C ASP A 96 6.59 2.64 -11.43
N MET A 97 5.76 3.00 -10.44
CA MET A 97 4.78 2.10 -9.82
C MET A 97 3.41 2.71 -10.05
N SER A 98 2.51 1.95 -10.69
CA SER A 98 1.14 2.38 -10.94
C SER A 98 0.18 1.57 -10.06
N LEU A 99 -0.73 2.27 -9.37
CA LEU A 99 -1.82 1.67 -8.61
C LEU A 99 -3.14 2.27 -9.10
N THR A 100 -3.95 1.46 -9.76
CA THR A 100 -5.19 1.89 -10.39
C THR A 100 -6.39 1.11 -9.87
N SER A 101 -7.52 1.80 -9.75
CA SER A 101 -8.83 1.23 -9.43
C SER A 101 -9.87 1.99 -10.23
N ASP A 102 -10.80 1.29 -10.87
CA ASP A 102 -11.92 1.92 -11.59
C ASP A 102 -12.99 2.47 -10.63
N ALA A 103 -12.88 2.12 -9.34
CA ALA A 103 -13.73 2.61 -8.26
C ALA A 103 -12.87 3.36 -7.23
N ASP A 104 -12.71 2.80 -6.03
CA ASP A 104 -12.00 3.44 -4.93
C ASP A 104 -10.63 2.80 -4.65
N ILE A 105 -9.70 3.61 -4.16
CA ILE A 105 -8.53 3.15 -3.39
C ILE A 105 -8.75 3.56 -1.93
N LYS A 106 -8.86 2.57 -1.03
CA LYS A 106 -9.05 2.80 0.41
C LYS A 106 -7.76 2.48 1.15
N ALA A 107 -7.09 3.50 1.68
CA ALA A 107 -5.89 3.35 2.51
C ALA A 107 -6.22 3.72 3.96
N SER A 108 -6.08 2.76 4.88
CA SER A 108 -6.25 2.97 6.33
C SER A 108 -4.95 2.62 7.02
N ALA A 109 -4.33 3.59 7.69
CA ALA A 109 -3.09 3.40 8.43
C ALA A 109 -3.02 4.42 9.58
N MET A 110 -2.21 4.14 10.60
CA MET A 110 -1.88 5.14 11.62
C MET A 110 -1.10 6.32 11.01
N ASN A 111 -0.24 6.05 10.02
CA ASN A 111 0.57 7.06 9.34
C ASN A 111 0.66 6.77 7.84
N ILE A 112 0.58 7.83 7.02
CA ILE A 112 0.90 7.80 5.59
C ILE A 112 1.92 8.91 5.35
N LYS A 113 3.12 8.54 4.87
CA LYS A 113 4.21 9.48 4.55
C LYS A 113 4.51 9.42 3.06
N GLY A 114 4.38 10.55 2.37
CA GLY A 114 4.84 10.72 1.00
C GLY A 114 6.14 11.53 1.00
N ASP A 115 7.23 10.92 0.54
CA ASP A 115 8.52 11.59 0.33
C ASP A 115 8.79 11.64 -1.18
N ALA A 116 8.28 12.70 -1.82
CA ALA A 116 8.49 12.95 -3.23
C ALA A 116 9.53 14.05 -3.42
N LYS A 117 10.56 13.78 -4.23
CA LYS A 117 11.63 14.75 -4.52
C LYS A 117 11.17 15.92 -5.38
N THR A 118 10.10 15.73 -6.14
CA THR A 118 9.60 16.71 -7.10
C THR A 118 8.20 17.17 -6.75
N GLU A 119 7.23 16.24 -6.71
CA GLU A 119 5.82 16.61 -6.59
C GLU A 119 4.98 15.47 -6.00
N VAL A 120 3.94 15.86 -5.24
CA VAL A 120 2.78 15.02 -4.92
C VAL A 120 1.54 15.70 -5.49
N ALA A 121 1.01 15.19 -6.61
CA ALA A 121 -0.16 15.75 -7.28
C ALA A 121 -1.43 14.96 -6.95
N LEU A 122 -2.51 15.67 -6.58
CA LEU A 122 -3.84 15.08 -6.37
C LEU A 122 -4.85 15.71 -7.35
N THR A 123 -5.02 15.11 -8.52
CA THR A 123 -5.94 15.56 -9.57
C THR A 123 -7.20 14.69 -9.63
N GLY A 124 -8.34 15.27 -10.00
CA GLY A 124 -9.57 14.50 -10.20
C GLY A 124 -10.69 15.32 -10.83
N ALA A 125 -11.55 14.63 -11.58
CA ALA A 125 -12.39 15.25 -12.61
C ALA A 125 -13.64 15.98 -12.09
N ASN A 126 -14.20 15.64 -10.90
CA ASN A 126 -15.54 16.13 -10.52
C ASN A 126 -15.71 16.67 -9.09
N THR A 127 -15.00 16.20 -8.05
CA THR A 127 -15.15 16.73 -6.67
C THR A 127 -13.95 16.37 -5.77
N GLN A 128 -12.78 16.98 -6.01
CA GLN A 128 -11.60 16.75 -5.16
C GLN A 128 -11.76 17.47 -3.82
N LYS A 129 -12.38 16.83 -2.83
CA LYS A 129 -12.36 17.29 -1.44
C LYS A 129 -11.14 16.68 -0.75
N LEU A 130 -10.09 17.47 -0.58
CA LEU A 130 -9.05 17.13 0.40
C LEU A 130 -9.57 17.49 1.80
N SER A 131 -10.02 16.48 2.55
CA SER A 131 -10.60 16.66 3.90
C SER A 131 -9.62 16.21 4.97
N LEU A 132 -9.04 17.14 5.71
CA LEU A 132 -8.21 16.84 6.89
C LEU A 132 -9.08 16.94 8.14
N ALA A 133 -9.73 15.83 8.52
CA ALA A 133 -10.65 15.77 9.64
C ALA A 133 -9.94 15.28 10.94
N SER A 134 -9.06 16.08 11.51
CA SER A 134 -8.47 15.82 12.83
C SER A 134 -8.28 17.10 13.63
N ALA A 135 -8.26 17.00 14.96
CA ALA A 135 -8.13 18.15 15.87
C ALA A 135 -6.78 18.91 15.76
N GLY A 136 -5.81 18.38 15.02
CA GLY A 136 -4.47 18.94 14.88
C GLY A 136 -3.91 18.89 13.45
N ALA A 137 -4.78 18.85 12.43
CA ALA A 137 -4.33 18.89 11.05
C ALA A 137 -3.55 20.18 10.74
N THR A 138 -2.33 20.04 10.21
CA THR A 138 -1.47 21.17 9.83
C THR A 138 -1.07 21.07 8.36
N LEU A 139 -1.13 22.20 7.65
CA LEU A 139 -0.53 22.36 6.33
C LEU A 139 0.58 23.41 6.43
N SER A 140 1.83 23.00 6.24
CA SER A 140 3.01 23.85 6.37
C SER A 140 3.93 23.69 5.18
N SER A 141 4.58 24.78 4.77
CA SER A 141 5.62 24.79 3.75
C SER A 141 6.83 25.55 4.28
N THR A 142 8.03 25.14 3.90
CA THR A 142 9.29 25.79 4.30
C THR A 142 9.58 27.07 3.52
N SER A 143 9.07 27.18 2.29
CA SER A 143 9.33 28.33 1.41
C SER A 143 8.07 29.12 1.09
N GLN A 144 7.06 28.45 0.52
CA GLN A 144 5.82 29.10 0.08
C GLN A 144 4.64 28.12 0.16
N LEU A 145 3.51 28.64 0.64
CA LEU A 145 2.21 27.98 0.53
C LEU A 145 1.33 28.85 -0.38
N SER A 146 0.93 28.32 -1.56
CA SER A 146 -0.02 28.98 -2.46
C SER A 146 -1.40 28.33 -2.36
N LEU A 147 -2.44 29.13 -2.12
CA LEU A 147 -3.84 28.70 -2.10
C LEU A 147 -4.61 29.49 -3.16
N GLU A 148 -4.88 28.83 -4.29
CA GLU A 148 -5.58 29.44 -5.43
C GLU A 148 -6.97 28.81 -5.60
N GLY A 149 -8.01 29.62 -5.44
CA GLY A 149 -9.39 29.22 -5.72
C GLY A 149 -9.93 30.00 -6.91
N LYS A 150 -10.37 29.31 -7.97
CA LYS A 150 -10.95 29.97 -9.16
C LYS A 150 -12.24 30.76 -8.85
N ALA A 151 -13.02 30.29 -7.89
CA ALA A 151 -14.29 30.91 -7.50
C ALA A 151 -14.27 31.50 -6.08
N GLN A 152 -13.69 30.76 -5.13
CA GLN A 152 -13.64 31.17 -3.72
C GLN A 152 -12.55 30.40 -2.96
N ALA A 153 -11.94 31.06 -1.98
CA ALA A 153 -11.29 30.42 -0.84
C ALA A 153 -12.05 30.83 0.44
N SER A 154 -12.32 29.90 1.35
CA SER A 154 -13.07 30.17 2.59
C SER A 154 -12.36 29.56 3.80
N MET A 155 -12.21 30.37 4.85
CA MET A 155 -11.68 29.95 6.15
C MET A 155 -12.77 30.20 7.21
N LYS A 156 -13.12 29.16 7.97
CA LYS A 156 -14.12 29.22 9.05
C LYS A 156 -13.57 28.51 10.28
N GLY A 157 -13.73 29.13 11.44
CA GLY A 157 -13.32 28.57 12.73
C GLY A 157 -13.81 29.46 13.87
N GLY A 158 -13.80 28.95 15.11
CA GLY A 158 -14.12 29.77 16.28
C GLY A 158 -13.12 30.93 16.48
N MET A 159 -11.89 30.76 15.99
CA MET A 159 -10.87 31.79 15.88
C MET A 159 -10.05 31.51 14.61
N VAL A 160 -9.68 32.57 13.89
CA VAL A 160 -8.73 32.51 12.77
C VAL A 160 -7.63 33.50 13.08
N GLU A 161 -6.39 33.01 13.19
CA GLU A 161 -5.22 33.84 13.46
C GLU A 161 -4.30 33.86 12.24
N VAL A 162 -3.96 35.06 11.76
CA VAL A 162 -3.02 35.26 10.65
C VAL A 162 -1.88 36.14 11.16
N LYS A 163 -0.68 35.55 11.25
CA LYS A 163 0.54 36.22 11.73
C LYS A 163 1.54 36.34 10.59
N ALA A 164 1.89 37.57 10.22
CA ALA A 164 2.98 37.86 9.29
C ALA A 164 4.06 38.67 10.02
N THR A 165 5.32 38.25 9.90
CA THR A 165 6.47 38.93 10.53
C THR A 165 7.02 40.08 9.68
N GLY A 166 6.84 40.01 8.36
CA GLY A 166 7.23 41.06 7.41
C GLY A 166 6.03 41.93 7.02
N MET A 167 5.26 41.45 6.05
CA MET A 167 4.13 42.19 5.47
C MET A 167 2.96 41.23 5.26
N LEU A 168 1.75 41.71 5.57
CA LEU A 168 0.50 41.06 5.20
C LEU A 168 -0.19 41.93 4.14
N ASN A 169 -0.25 41.45 2.91
CA ASN A 169 -1.01 42.10 1.84
C ASN A 169 -2.35 41.39 1.68
N ALA A 170 -3.44 42.13 1.89
CA ALA A 170 -4.80 41.66 1.70
C ALA A 170 -5.51 42.60 0.72
N GLU A 171 -5.62 42.19 -0.53
CA GLU A 171 -6.13 43.00 -1.63
C GLU A 171 -7.46 42.46 -2.15
N ALA A 172 -8.41 43.36 -2.43
CA ALA A 172 -9.65 43.04 -3.10
C ALA A 172 -9.91 44.09 -4.20
N SER A 173 -10.17 43.64 -5.43
CA SER A 173 -10.48 44.54 -6.55
C SER A 173 -11.86 45.20 -6.43
N GLY A 174 -12.78 44.60 -5.68
CA GLY A 174 -14.09 45.15 -5.36
C GLY A 174 -14.11 45.74 -3.95
N VAL A 175 -14.61 44.95 -2.99
CA VAL A 175 -14.77 45.39 -1.60
C VAL A 175 -14.07 44.41 -0.66
N ALA A 176 -13.18 44.94 0.18
CA ALA A 176 -12.71 44.25 1.37
C ALA A 176 -13.60 44.62 2.56
N THR A 177 -14.15 43.63 3.27
CA THR A 177 -15.08 43.86 4.39
C THR A 177 -14.55 43.24 5.68
N LEU A 178 -14.37 44.08 6.71
CA LEU A 178 -14.02 43.65 8.06
C LEU A 178 -15.19 43.97 8.99
N LYS A 179 -15.84 42.96 9.55
CA LYS A 179 -16.99 43.10 10.46
C LYS A 179 -16.65 42.53 11.84
N GLY A 180 -17.02 43.27 12.87
CA GLY A 180 -16.92 42.87 14.28
C GLY A 180 -17.62 43.91 15.15
N SER A 181 -18.00 43.52 16.38
CA SER A 181 -18.49 44.50 17.37
C SER A 181 -17.38 45.47 17.82
N LEU A 182 -16.12 45.07 17.67
CA LEU A 182 -14.92 45.86 17.89
C LEU A 182 -13.86 45.46 16.85
N THR A 183 -13.34 46.44 16.10
CA THR A 183 -12.21 46.26 15.17
C THR A 183 -11.09 47.17 15.61
N ASN A 184 -9.90 46.62 15.87
CA ASN A 184 -8.74 47.38 16.31
C ASN A 184 -7.67 47.39 15.21
N VAL A 185 -7.35 48.57 14.68
CA VAL A 185 -6.31 48.78 13.65
C VAL A 185 -5.28 49.73 14.24
N GLN A 186 -4.03 49.28 14.33
CA GLN A 186 -2.95 50.01 14.98
C GLN A 186 -1.70 49.99 14.11
N GLY A 187 -0.98 51.11 14.12
CA GLY A 187 0.29 51.30 13.41
C GLY A 187 0.75 52.75 13.54
N SER A 188 2.04 53.01 13.31
CA SER A 188 2.58 54.38 13.28
C SER A 188 1.99 55.22 12.14
N LEU A 189 1.47 54.56 11.09
CA LEU A 189 0.79 55.17 9.95
C LEU A 189 -0.40 54.29 9.54
N VAL A 190 -1.59 54.87 9.52
CA VAL A 190 -2.80 54.25 9.00
C VAL A 190 -3.36 55.17 7.92
N ASN A 191 -3.34 54.74 6.66
CA ASN A 191 -3.93 55.48 5.55
C ASN A 191 -5.28 54.85 5.17
N LEU A 192 -6.34 55.65 5.27
CA LEU A 192 -7.71 55.25 4.95
C LEU A 192 -8.17 56.17 3.80
N GLY A 193 -8.12 55.66 2.57
CA GLY A 193 -8.47 56.40 1.35
C GLY A 193 -8.29 55.57 0.11
#